data_AF-A0A1Q3TN79-F1
#
_entry.id   AF-A0A1Q3TN79-F1
#
_cell.length_a   1.000
_cell.length_b   1.000
_cell.length_c   1.000
_cell.angle_alpha   90.00
_cell.angle_beta   90.00
_cell.angle_gamma   90.00
#
_symmetry.space_group_name_H-M   'P 1'
#
loop_
_entity.id
_entity.type
_entity.pdbx_description
1 polymer ?
#
loop_
_entity_poly.entity_id
_entity_poly.type
_entity_poly.pdbx_seq_one_letter_code
_entity_poly.pdbx_strand_id
1 'polypeptide(L)'
;MKRIRIVQAVVLVAVAAVITSCSTTRYDYDPYPPPPPRTSVSLIVTAGPGMVINRYHDGRYYYRNPSGWIYWRGYDNRYYLDRKYIHKSYKRYPQYNDWNRGRGHGYGRRR
;
A
#
# COMPACT_ATOMS: atom_id res chain seq x y z
N MET A 1 9.76 -6.68 54.23
CA MET A 1 10.36 -7.18 52.97
C MET A 1 9.36 -7.67 51.92
N LYS A 2 8.30 -8.43 52.26
CA LYS A 2 7.30 -8.92 51.27
C LYS A 2 6.50 -7.82 50.54
N ARG A 3 6.13 -6.73 51.24
CA ARG A 3 5.36 -5.61 50.66
C ARG A 3 6.10 -4.85 49.55
N ILE A 4 7.44 -4.75 49.65
CA ILE A 4 8.28 -4.05 48.66
C ILE A 4 8.28 -4.80 47.33
N ARG A 5 8.29 -6.14 47.37
CA ARG A 5 8.23 -6.98 46.15
C ARG A 5 6.89 -6.88 45.44
N ILE A 6 5.79 -6.72 46.19
CA ILE A 6 4.44 -6.55 45.63
C ILE A 6 4.33 -5.20 44.93
N VAL A 7 4.84 -4.12 45.55
CA VAL A 7 4.84 -2.78 44.94
C VAL A 7 5.66 -2.75 43.65
N GLN A 8 6.84 -3.39 43.62
CA GLN A 8 7.66 -3.48 42.41
C GLN A 8 6.97 -4.25 41.28
N ALA A 9 6.26 -5.34 41.60
CA ALA A 9 5.51 -6.11 40.60
C ALA A 9 4.37 -5.30 39.98
N VAL A 10 3.62 -4.55 40.79
CA VAL A 10 2.52 -3.71 40.29
C VAL A 10 3.03 -2.59 39.37
N VAL A 11 4.16 -1.98 39.72
CA VAL A 11 4.79 -0.92 38.89
C VAL A 11 5.26 -1.49 37.55
N LEU A 12 5.89 -2.67 37.54
CA LEU A 12 6.34 -3.30 36.30
C LEU A 12 5.18 -3.65 35.35
N VAL A 13 4.07 -4.15 35.89
CA VAL A 13 2.87 -4.48 35.10
C VAL A 13 2.22 -3.21 34.53
N ALA A 14 2.16 -2.13 35.30
CA ALA A 14 1.62 -0.86 34.83
C ALA A 14 2.47 -0.26 33.69
N VAL A 15 3.80 -0.30 33.82
CA VAL A 15 4.72 0.19 32.78
C VAL A 15 4.63 -0.68 31.51
N ALA A 16 4.55 -2.00 31.65
CA ALA A 16 4.38 -2.90 30.52
C ALA A 16 3.08 -2.61 29.75
N ALA A 17 1.97 -2.40 30.46
CA ALA A 17 0.67 -2.08 29.86
C ALA A 17 0.70 -0.78 29.04
N VAL A 18 1.36 0.27 29.56
CA VAL A 18 1.50 1.57 28.88
C VAL A 18 2.38 1.48 27.63
N ILE A 19 3.44 0.67 27.65
CA ILE A 19 4.30 0.49 26.47
C ILE A 19 3.56 -0.29 25.38
N THR A 20 2.77 -1.31 25.73
CA THR A 20 1.95 -2.06 24.75
C THR A 20 0.77 -1.29 24.19
N SER A 21 0.27 -0.25 24.87
CA SER A 21 -0.83 0.58 24.34
C SER A 21 -0.39 1.58 23.26
N CYS A 22 0.90 1.73 23.02
CA CYS A 22 1.45 2.73 22.08
C CYS A 22 1.75 2.20 20.67
N SER A 23 1.43 0.95 20.33
CA SER A 23 1.81 0.38 19.04
C SER A 23 0.67 -0.31 18.31
N THR A 24 -0.27 0.47 17.79
CA THR A 24 -0.80 0.15 16.45
C THR A 24 -1.29 1.39 15.72
N THR A 25 -0.36 2.25 15.29
CA THR A 25 -0.64 3.11 14.14
C THR A 25 -0.71 2.18 12.92
N ARG A 26 -1.87 1.54 12.72
CA ARG A 26 -2.21 1.02 11.41
C ARG A 26 -2.25 2.24 10.51
N TYR A 27 -1.32 2.32 9.56
CA TYR A 27 -1.48 3.19 8.40
C TYR A 27 -2.71 2.66 7.66
N ASP A 28 -3.90 3.09 8.09
CA ASP A 28 -5.11 2.96 7.31
C ASP A 28 -4.92 3.85 6.09
N TYR A 29 -4.46 3.23 5.01
CA TYR A 29 -4.53 3.85 3.69
C TYR A 29 -6.01 4.04 3.40
N ASP A 30 -6.45 5.30 3.46
CA ASP A 30 -7.79 5.71 3.04
C ASP A 30 -8.15 5.01 1.72
N PRO A 31 -9.13 4.07 1.73
CA PRO A 31 -9.53 3.40 0.52
C PRO A 31 -10.34 4.42 -0.28
N TYR A 32 -9.68 5.08 -1.23
CA TYR A 32 -10.38 5.91 -2.22
C TYR A 32 -11.63 5.17 -2.71
N PRO A 33 -12.79 5.84 -2.81
CA PRO A 33 -14.00 5.21 -3.27
C PRO A 33 -13.73 4.55 -4.63
N PRO A 34 -14.12 3.27 -4.81
CA PRO A 34 -13.84 2.54 -6.03
C PRO A 34 -14.45 3.28 -7.23
N PRO A 35 -13.76 3.32 -8.38
CA PRO A 35 -14.28 4.00 -9.56
C PRO A 35 -15.64 3.41 -10.00
N PRO A 36 -16.57 4.24 -10.51
CA PRO A 36 -17.95 3.85 -10.80
C PRO A 36 -18.06 2.71 -11.83
N PRO A 37 -19.11 1.88 -11.75
CA PRO A 37 -19.18 0.57 -12.39
C PRO A 37 -19.48 0.67 -13.89
N ARG A 38 -18.42 0.82 -14.68
CA ARG A 38 -18.36 0.40 -16.10
C ARG A 38 -16.93 -0.06 -16.34
N THR A 39 -16.67 -1.37 -16.28
CA THR A 39 -15.30 -1.93 -16.45
C THR A 39 -14.25 -1.18 -15.60
N SER A 40 -14.56 -0.93 -14.32
CA SER A 40 -13.79 -0.08 -13.42
C SER A 40 -12.58 -0.83 -12.86
N VAL A 41 -11.43 -0.67 -13.53
CA VAL A 41 -10.15 -1.15 -13.04
C VAL A 41 -9.56 -0.12 -12.07
N SER A 42 -9.12 -0.56 -10.89
CA SER A 42 -8.44 0.32 -9.93
C SER A 42 -7.11 0.80 -10.52
N LEU A 43 -6.80 2.09 -10.41
CA LEU A 43 -5.52 2.64 -10.91
C LEU A 43 -4.33 2.25 -10.02
N ILE A 44 -4.60 2.03 -8.73
CA ILE A 44 -3.59 1.72 -7.72
C ILE A 44 -4.11 0.54 -6.91
N VAL A 45 -3.25 -0.44 -6.67
CA VAL A 45 -3.52 -1.58 -5.77
C VAL A 45 -2.37 -1.73 -4.79
N THR A 46 -2.67 -2.19 -3.58
CA THR A 46 -1.67 -2.49 -2.54
C THR A 46 -1.26 -3.95 -2.61
N ALA A 47 -0.03 -4.25 -2.17
CA ALA A 47 0.39 -5.64 -2.01
C ALA A 47 -0.50 -6.36 -1.01
N GLY A 48 -1.03 -7.52 -1.39
CA GLY A 48 -1.90 -8.35 -0.56
C GLY A 48 -1.56 -9.84 -0.65
N PRO A 49 -2.07 -10.65 0.28
CA PRO A 49 -1.86 -12.09 0.25
C PRO A 49 -2.39 -12.70 -1.06
N GLY A 50 -1.63 -13.63 -1.65
CA GLY A 50 -1.97 -14.27 -2.92
C GLY A 50 -1.58 -13.47 -4.18
N MET A 51 -0.98 -12.28 -4.05
CA MET A 51 -0.44 -11.57 -5.22
C MET A 51 0.87 -12.19 -5.68
N VAL A 52 0.89 -12.65 -6.94
CA VAL A 52 2.11 -13.15 -7.59
C VAL A 52 2.83 -11.98 -8.25
N ILE A 53 4.00 -11.63 -7.71
CA ILE A 53 4.84 -10.55 -8.21
C ILE A 53 5.89 -11.15 -9.14
N ASN A 54 5.91 -10.69 -10.39
CA ASN A 54 6.85 -11.12 -11.40
C ASN A 54 7.91 -10.06 -11.67
N ARG A 55 9.09 -10.50 -12.11
CA ARG A 55 10.17 -9.62 -12.56
C ARG A 55 10.18 -9.56 -14.09
N TYR A 56 10.15 -8.36 -14.63
CA TYR A 56 10.26 -8.09 -16.06
C TYR A 56 11.74 -8.11 -16.51
N HIS A 57 12.01 -8.24 -17.81
CA HIS A 57 13.37 -8.39 -18.32
C HIS A 57 14.28 -7.19 -18.03
N ASP A 58 13.70 -6.00 -17.86
CA ASP A 58 14.42 -4.78 -17.47
C ASP A 58 14.64 -4.65 -15.96
N GLY A 59 14.29 -5.68 -15.19
CA GLY A 59 14.45 -5.73 -13.74
C GLY A 59 13.30 -5.11 -12.94
N ARG A 60 12.29 -4.52 -13.59
CA ARG A 60 11.11 -3.97 -12.89
C ARG A 60 10.20 -5.09 -12.37
N TYR A 61 9.53 -4.83 -11.26
CA TYR A 61 8.54 -5.74 -10.72
C TYR A 61 7.14 -5.34 -11.17
N TYR A 62 6.33 -6.34 -11.50
CA TYR A 62 4.93 -6.14 -11.86
C TYR A 62 4.05 -7.22 -11.27
N TYR A 63 2.80 -6.86 -11.02
CA TYR A 63 1.73 -7.76 -10.69
C TYR A 63 0.81 -7.87 -11.91
N ARG A 64 0.42 -9.10 -12.25
CA ARG A 64 -0.61 -9.36 -13.26
C ARG A 64 -1.86 -9.84 -12.55
N ASN A 65 -2.94 -9.09 -12.68
CA ASN A 65 -4.19 -9.50 -12.07
C ASN A 65 -4.84 -10.66 -12.86
N PRO A 66 -5.81 -11.40 -12.29
CA PRO A 66 -6.49 -12.50 -12.98
C PRO A 66 -7.19 -12.09 -14.28
N SER A 67 -7.63 -10.83 -14.39
CA SER A 67 -8.22 -10.27 -15.62
C SER A 67 -7.20 -9.92 -16.70
N GLY A 68 -5.90 -10.08 -16.45
CA GLY A 68 -4.81 -9.84 -17.41
C GLY A 68 -4.21 -8.43 -17.40
N TRP A 69 -4.72 -7.52 -16.57
CA TRP A 69 -4.16 -6.18 -16.35
C TRP A 69 -2.80 -6.27 -15.65
N ILE A 70 -1.90 -5.36 -16.03
CA ILE A 70 -0.54 -5.27 -15.50
C ILE A 70 -0.46 -4.05 -14.62
N TYR A 71 0.11 -4.24 -13.45
CA TYR A 71 0.41 -3.19 -12.50
C TYR A 71 1.90 -3.17 -12.19
N TRP A 72 2.53 -2.02 -12.33
CA TRP A 72 3.95 -1.83 -12.07
C TRP A 72 4.19 -1.45 -10.62
N ARG A 73 5.15 -2.12 -9.96
CA ARG A 73 5.55 -1.78 -8.60
C ARG A 73 6.14 -0.37 -8.58
N GLY A 74 5.64 0.49 -7.68
CA GLY A 74 6.26 1.77 -7.35
C GLY A 74 7.18 1.65 -6.14
N TYR A 75 7.70 2.80 -5.69
CA TYR A 75 8.64 2.85 -4.55
C TYR A 75 7.98 2.63 -3.19
N ASP A 76 6.67 2.82 -3.11
CA ASP A 76 5.88 2.84 -1.88
C ASP A 76 5.10 1.54 -1.64
N ASN A 77 5.61 0.42 -2.15
CA ASN A 77 4.96 -0.90 -2.12
C ASN A 77 3.54 -0.92 -2.74
N ARG A 78 3.15 0.12 -3.47
CA ARG A 78 1.93 0.17 -4.26
C ARG A 78 2.21 -0.25 -5.70
N TYR A 79 1.17 -0.69 -6.37
CA TYR A 79 1.20 -1.20 -7.72
C TYR A 79 0.28 -0.34 -8.59
N TYR A 80 0.85 0.24 -9.64
CA TYR A 80 0.20 1.22 -10.49
C TYR A 80 -0.20 0.61 -11.81
N LEU A 81 -1.46 0.77 -12.21
CA LEU A 81 -1.98 0.25 -13.47
C LEU A 81 -1.10 0.73 -14.64
N ASP A 82 -0.80 -0.18 -15.57
CA ASP A 82 -0.08 0.18 -16.78
C ASP A 82 -0.86 1.26 -17.56
N ARG A 83 -0.14 2.28 -18.02
CA ARG A 83 -0.70 3.40 -18.79
C ARG A 83 -1.44 2.93 -20.02
N LYS A 84 -1.06 1.80 -20.63
CA LYS A 84 -1.77 1.25 -21.80
C LYS A 84 -3.24 0.93 -21.52
N TYR A 85 -3.62 0.73 -20.26
CA TYR A 85 -4.99 0.43 -19.86
C TYR A 85 -5.76 1.66 -19.38
N ILE A 86 -5.11 2.82 -19.34
CA ILE A 86 -5.71 4.06 -18.85
C ILE A 86 -6.43 4.78 -19.97
N HIS A 87 -7.74 4.86 -19.81
CA HIS A 87 -8.63 5.60 -20.69
C HIS A 87 -8.67 7.08 -20.30
N LYS A 88 -9.03 7.96 -21.26
CA LYS A 88 -9.14 9.41 -21.01
C LYS A 88 -10.10 9.75 -19.87
N SER A 89 -11.10 8.91 -19.61
CA SER A 89 -12.07 9.03 -18.52
C SER A 89 -11.42 9.01 -17.13
N TYR A 90 -10.33 8.26 -16.95
CA TYR A 90 -9.66 8.13 -15.65
C TYR A 90 -8.99 9.43 -15.18
N LYS A 91 -8.66 10.34 -16.11
CA LYS A 91 -8.00 11.62 -15.79
C LYS A 91 -8.82 12.54 -14.88
N ARG A 92 -10.13 12.29 -14.78
CA ARG A 92 -11.05 13.09 -13.97
C ARG A 92 -11.12 12.64 -12.51
N TYR A 93 -10.49 11.51 -12.15
CA TYR A 93 -10.60 10.95 -10.80
C TYR A 93 -9.42 11.37 -9.91
N PRO A 94 -9.64 11.64 -8.61
CA PRO A 94 -8.56 11.94 -7.66
C PRO A 94 -7.45 10.87 -7.64
N GLN A 95 -7.82 9.60 -7.79
CA GLN A 95 -6.87 8.47 -7.84
C GLN A 95 -5.88 8.58 -9.02
N TYR A 96 -6.24 9.26 -10.11
CA TYR A 96 -5.33 9.49 -11.24
C TYR A 96 -4.18 10.42 -10.86
N ASN A 97 -4.40 11.39 -9.98
CA ASN A 97 -3.35 12.30 -9.54
C ASN A 97 -2.30 11.56 -8.71
N ASP A 98 -2.72 10.63 -7.85
CA ASP A 98 -1.80 9.76 -7.12
C ASP A 98 -1.09 8.78 -8.07
N TRP A 99 -1.84 8.17 -9.01
CA TRP A 99 -1.26 7.30 -10.02
C TRP A 99 -0.19 8.01 -10.86
N ASN A 100 -0.48 9.23 -11.31
CA ASN A 100 0.42 10.03 -12.16
C ASN A 100 1.67 10.48 -11.39
N ARG A 101 1.52 10.81 -10.09
CA ARG A 101 2.64 11.15 -9.21
C ARG A 101 3.51 9.92 -8.93
N GLY A 102 2.93 8.85 -8.39
CA GLY A 102 3.65 7.66 -7.97
C GLY A 102 4.35 6.91 -9.11
N ARG A 103 3.75 6.90 -10.31
CA ARG A 103 4.37 6.31 -11.50
C ARG A 103 5.55 7.13 -12.04
N GLY A 104 5.48 8.46 -11.92
CA GLY A 104 6.50 9.38 -12.44
C GLY A 104 7.84 9.23 -11.74
N HIS A 105 7.82 8.95 -10.44
CA HIS A 105 9.03 8.71 -9.67
C HIS A 105 9.64 7.35 -9.99
N GLY A 106 8.80 6.31 -10.17
CA GLY A 106 9.16 4.91 -10.43
C GLY A 106 10.40 4.70 -11.29
N TYR A 107 10.32 4.98 -12.58
CA TYR A 107 11.38 4.57 -13.53
C TYR A 107 11.44 5.48 -14.77
N GLY A 108 10.93 6.71 -14.66
CA GLY A 108 10.80 7.67 -15.76
C GLY A 108 12.03 8.55 -16.02
N ARG A 109 13.15 8.32 -15.32
CA ARG A 109 14.40 9.07 -15.50
C ARG A 109 15.59 8.13 -15.67
N ARG A 110 15.64 7.44 -16.81
CA ARG A 110 16.90 7.17 -17.51
C ARG A 110 16.68 7.57 -18.96
N ARG A 111 16.80 8.86 -19.21
CA ARG A 111 17.31 9.35 -20.49
C ARG A 111 18.81 9.50 -20.31
#